data_AF-A0A6N0NTY0-F1
#
_entry.id   AF-A0A6N0NTY0-F1
#
_cell.length_a   1.000
_cell.length_b   1.000
_cell.length_c   1.000
_cell.angle_alpha   90.00
_cell.angle_beta   90.00
_cell.angle_gamma   90.00
#
_symmetry.space_group_name_H-M   'P 1'
#
loop_
_entity.id
_entity.type
_entity.pdbx_description
1 polymer ?
#
loop_
_entity_poly.entity_id
_entity_poly.type
_entity_poly.pdbx_seq_one_letter_code
_entity_poly.pdbx_strand_id
1 'polypeptide(L)'
;MLNPFERLSPLPPVEVLIDSVANKLGSINGKTVKEREIRRLKYFQDRVSLYNEFVKRFPRIDQLHPFYQTSLEIASGSLDKVRICLSKISRSSSVARSMLEKYQRLIRVSPEHRANSLMRAGFGRAASILREAKQCVDWISSVVVEVSKGKAIDPDLPTVIVAGPPNVGKSTLVSLISSAKPEVANYPFTTKEIHVGHMNCGAKVQVIDTPGILDRPDVERNVIERKAINALRNLRGVVVFLFDVSESANYTAEEQLNIYRSVSSLDKPIIVALNKVDNPDKALKEKILNSVNALEISCTIGQGITELKREIFKLLRTVIQDPSAVLDC
;
A
#
# COMPACT_ATOMS: atom_id res chain seq x y z
N MET A 1 -2.65 -13.32 2.22
CA MET A 1 -2.03 -12.50 1.15
C MET A 1 -1.79 -11.15 1.79
N LEU A 2 -0.56 -10.65 1.79
CA LEU A 2 -0.20 -9.46 2.56
C LEU A 2 -0.82 -8.21 1.92
N ASN A 3 -0.46 -7.86 0.68
CA ASN A 3 -1.06 -6.69 0.00
C ASN A 3 -2.17 -7.10 -1.01
N PRO A 4 -3.41 -6.58 -0.89
CA PRO A 4 -4.53 -6.91 -1.78
C PRO A 4 -4.34 -6.43 -3.23
N PHE A 5 -3.39 -5.52 -3.49
CA PHE A 5 -3.07 -4.99 -4.81
C PHE A 5 -1.91 -5.71 -5.49
N GLU A 6 -1.18 -6.60 -4.79
CA GLU A 6 0.07 -7.21 -5.29
C GLU A 6 -0.12 -8.01 -6.59
N ARG A 7 -1.27 -8.67 -6.74
CA ARG A 7 -1.58 -9.48 -7.93
C ARG A 7 -2.21 -8.68 -9.07
N LEU A 8 -2.41 -7.38 -8.90
CA LEU A 8 -2.93 -6.52 -9.95
C LEU A 8 -1.80 -6.11 -10.88
N SER A 9 -1.80 -6.65 -12.09
CA SER A 9 -0.96 -6.12 -13.16
C SER A 9 -1.55 -4.81 -13.69
N PRO A 10 -0.72 -3.78 -13.97
CA PRO A 10 -1.19 -2.56 -14.63
C PRO A 10 -1.90 -2.87 -15.94
N LEU A 11 -2.98 -2.14 -16.22
CA LEU A 11 -3.69 -2.28 -17.48
C LEU A 11 -2.84 -1.75 -18.64
N PRO A 12 -2.85 -2.42 -19.81
CA PRO A 12 -2.25 -1.86 -21.00
C PRO A 12 -3.00 -0.57 -21.39
N PRO A 13 -2.29 0.51 -21.76
CA PRO A 13 -2.92 1.71 -22.29
C PRO A 13 -3.81 1.38 -23.49
N VAL A 14 -4.92 2.10 -23.63
CA VAL A 14 -5.95 1.78 -24.64
C VAL A 14 -5.38 1.80 -26.07
N GLU A 15 -4.57 2.80 -26.42
CA GLU A 15 -3.97 2.87 -27.75
C GLU A 15 -2.97 1.73 -27.98
N VAL A 16 -2.13 1.42 -26.98
CA VAL A 16 -1.17 0.30 -27.07
C VAL A 16 -1.89 -1.02 -27.33
N LEU A 17 -3.03 -1.25 -26.67
CA LEU A 17 -3.85 -2.44 -26.92
C LEU A 17 -4.45 -2.43 -28.33
N ILE A 18 -5.02 -1.31 -28.78
CA ILE A 18 -5.61 -1.18 -30.12
C ILE A 18 -4.55 -1.40 -31.21
N ASP A 19 -3.38 -0.78 -31.07
CA ASP A 19 -2.28 -0.88 -32.02
C ASP A 19 -1.71 -2.30 -32.06
N SER A 20 -1.53 -2.93 -30.89
CA SER A 20 -1.13 -4.34 -30.80
C SER A 20 -2.12 -5.26 -31.51
N VAL A 21 -3.42 -5.01 -31.38
CA VAL A 21 -4.45 -5.78 -32.08
C VAL A 21 -4.38 -5.52 -33.59
N ALA A 22 -4.30 -4.25 -34.01
CA ALA A 22 -4.24 -3.84 -35.42
C ALA A 22 -3.06 -4.51 -36.14
N ASN A 23 -1.87 -4.50 -35.52
CA ASN A 23 -0.66 -5.13 -36.05
C ASN A 23 -0.81 -6.65 -36.20
N LYS A 24 -1.57 -7.31 -35.31
CA LYS A 24 -1.79 -8.76 -35.37
C LYS A 24 -2.81 -9.17 -36.43
N LEU A 25 -3.71 -8.28 -36.87
CA LEU A 25 -4.81 -8.64 -37.79
C LEU A 25 -4.32 -9.28 -39.11
N GLY A 26 -3.19 -8.83 -39.65
CA GLY A 26 -2.60 -9.38 -40.88
C GLY A 26 -2.23 -10.86 -40.77
N SER A 27 -1.86 -11.32 -39.58
CA SER A 27 -1.47 -12.72 -39.33
C SER A 27 -2.66 -13.66 -39.07
N ILE A 28 -3.87 -13.13 -38.89
CA ILE A 28 -5.06 -13.92 -38.57
C ILE A 28 -5.71 -14.40 -39.87
N ASN A 29 -5.68 -15.72 -40.07
CA ASN A 29 -6.23 -16.41 -41.24
C ASN A 29 -7.51 -17.19 -40.91
N GLY A 30 -8.29 -17.50 -41.94
CA GLY A 30 -9.50 -18.33 -41.88
C GLY A 30 -9.70 -19.09 -43.19
N LYS A 31 -10.53 -20.14 -43.20
CA LYS A 31 -10.81 -20.94 -44.41
C LYS A 31 -11.64 -20.15 -45.43
N THR A 32 -12.47 -19.23 -44.95
CA THR A 32 -13.24 -18.29 -45.77
C THR A 32 -12.93 -16.84 -45.37
N VAL A 33 -13.27 -15.89 -46.24
CA VAL A 33 -13.12 -14.46 -45.93
C VAL A 33 -13.95 -14.09 -44.70
N LYS A 34 -15.20 -14.57 -44.61
CA LYS A 34 -16.05 -14.37 -43.44
C LYS A 34 -15.43 -14.91 -42.16
N GLU A 35 -14.90 -16.13 -42.19
CA GLU A 35 -14.28 -16.76 -41.02
C GLU A 35 -13.06 -15.97 -40.57
N ARG A 36 -12.20 -15.54 -41.51
CA ARG A 36 -11.02 -14.70 -41.23
C ARG A 36 -11.43 -13.41 -40.51
N GLU A 37 -12.42 -12.68 -41.03
CA GLU A 37 -12.85 -11.41 -40.44
C GLU A 37 -13.54 -11.58 -39.07
N ILE A 38 -14.31 -12.66 -38.88
CA ILE A 38 -14.89 -12.98 -37.56
C ILE A 38 -13.79 -13.29 -36.55
N ARG A 39 -12.78 -14.09 -36.91
CA ARG A 39 -11.63 -14.40 -36.04
C ARG A 39 -10.87 -13.15 -35.62
N ARG A 40 -10.71 -12.18 -36.52
CA ARG A 40 -10.11 -10.87 -36.21
C ARG A 40 -10.90 -10.07 -35.17
N LEU A 41 -12.22 -9.96 -35.32
CA LEU A 41 -13.05 -9.29 -34.32
C LEU A 41 -13.09 -10.04 -32.99
N LYS A 42 -13.09 -11.38 -33.02
CA LYS A 42 -13.01 -12.21 -31.81
C LYS A 42 -11.69 -12.00 -31.08
N TYR A 43 -10.57 -11.96 -31.80
CA TYR A 43 -9.27 -11.65 -31.19
C TYR A 43 -9.29 -10.29 -30.48
N PHE A 44 -9.84 -9.25 -31.10
CA PHE A 44 -9.99 -7.96 -30.42
C PHE A 44 -10.90 -8.07 -29.18
N GLN A 45 -12.02 -8.81 -29.29
CA GLN A 45 -12.98 -9.02 -28.20
C GLN A 45 -12.32 -9.68 -26.98
N ASP A 46 -11.46 -10.67 -27.21
CA ASP A 46 -10.71 -11.37 -26.16
C ASP A 46 -9.71 -10.41 -25.49
N ARG A 47 -9.01 -9.56 -26.26
CA ARG A 47 -8.11 -8.53 -25.70
C ARG A 47 -8.85 -7.48 -24.88
N VAL A 48 -10.03 -7.03 -25.32
CA VAL A 48 -10.87 -6.09 -24.56
C VAL A 48 -11.34 -6.69 -23.22
N SER A 49 -11.51 -8.01 -23.15
CA SER A 49 -11.96 -8.69 -21.92
C SER A 49 -10.98 -8.53 -20.74
N LEU A 50 -9.70 -8.27 -21.02
CA LEU A 50 -8.68 -7.97 -20.01
C LEU A 50 -9.07 -6.80 -19.09
N TYR A 51 -9.72 -5.77 -19.63
CA TYR A 51 -10.18 -4.62 -18.83
C TYR A 51 -11.25 -5.00 -17.83
N ASN A 52 -12.23 -5.81 -18.25
CA ASN A 52 -13.28 -6.30 -17.36
C ASN A 52 -12.72 -7.26 -16.30
N GLU A 53 -11.80 -8.14 -16.68
CA GLU A 53 -11.14 -9.05 -15.74
C GLU A 53 -10.28 -8.32 -14.72
N PHE A 54 -9.64 -7.23 -15.10
CA PHE A 54 -8.93 -6.35 -14.17
C PHE A 54 -9.90 -5.73 -13.16
N VAL A 55 -11.00 -5.12 -13.62
CA VAL A 55 -11.98 -4.49 -12.71
C VAL A 55 -12.58 -5.51 -11.74
N LYS A 56 -12.82 -6.75 -12.18
CA LYS A 56 -13.29 -7.85 -11.31
C LYS A 56 -12.28 -8.27 -10.26
N ARG A 57 -10.98 -8.21 -10.57
CA ARG A 57 -9.89 -8.55 -9.65
C ARG A 57 -9.54 -7.42 -8.71
N PHE A 58 -9.87 -6.18 -9.07
CA PHE A 58 -9.63 -5.02 -8.22
C PHE A 58 -10.38 -5.19 -6.89
N PRO A 59 -9.72 -5.06 -5.74
CA PRO A 59 -10.34 -5.32 -4.45
C PRO A 59 -11.45 -4.30 -4.18
N ARG A 60 -12.56 -4.77 -3.60
CA ARG A 60 -13.68 -3.92 -3.23
C ARG A 60 -13.24 -2.94 -2.15
N ILE A 61 -13.34 -1.65 -2.45
CA ILE A 61 -12.81 -0.57 -1.58
C ILE A 61 -13.46 -0.63 -0.19
N ASP A 62 -14.76 -0.90 -0.13
CA ASP A 62 -15.56 -1.06 1.09
C ASP A 62 -15.16 -2.27 1.94
N GLN A 63 -14.52 -3.28 1.35
CA GLN A 63 -14.07 -4.49 2.03
C GLN A 63 -12.57 -4.47 2.38
N LEU A 64 -11.84 -3.44 1.94
CA LEU A 64 -10.44 -3.28 2.30
C LEU A 64 -10.30 -2.95 3.78
N HIS A 65 -9.25 -3.46 4.42
CA HIS A 65 -8.85 -2.97 5.73
C HIS A 65 -8.62 -1.44 5.67
N PRO A 66 -9.00 -0.66 6.70
CA PRO A 66 -8.85 0.80 6.70
C PRO A 66 -7.43 1.29 6.35
N PHE A 67 -6.40 0.55 6.76
CA PHE A 67 -5.00 0.78 6.32
C PHE A 67 -4.86 0.85 4.79
N TYR A 68 -5.38 -0.14 4.06
CA TYR A 68 -5.32 -0.19 2.60
C TYR A 68 -6.29 0.79 1.94
N GLN A 69 -7.42 1.12 2.57
CA GLN A 69 -8.31 2.17 2.09
C GLN A 69 -7.61 3.53 2.11
N THR A 70 -7.00 3.89 3.25
CA THR A 70 -6.22 5.13 3.37
C THR A 70 -5.04 5.12 2.40
N SER A 71 -4.37 3.98 2.23
CA SER A 71 -3.28 3.87 1.26
C SER A 71 -3.76 4.14 -0.18
N LEU A 72 -4.86 3.52 -0.59
CA LEU A 72 -5.45 3.76 -1.91
C LEU A 72 -5.92 5.20 -2.08
N GLU A 73 -6.48 5.81 -1.03
CA GLU A 73 -6.90 7.21 -1.04
C GLU A 73 -5.71 8.15 -1.23
N ILE A 74 -4.56 7.88 -0.60
CA ILE A 74 -3.35 8.69 -0.79
C ILE A 74 -2.83 8.56 -2.23
N ALA A 75 -2.74 7.33 -2.75
CA ALA A 75 -2.27 7.09 -4.12
C ALA A 75 -3.14 7.75 -5.18
N SER A 76 -4.46 7.67 -4.99
CA SER A 76 -5.44 8.16 -5.95
C SER A 76 -5.84 9.62 -5.73
N GLY A 77 -5.65 10.14 -4.53
CA GLY A 77 -6.23 11.41 -4.08
C GLY A 77 -7.75 11.38 -3.87
N SER A 78 -8.47 10.34 -4.33
CA SER A 78 -9.93 10.23 -4.20
C SER A 78 -10.40 8.79 -4.47
N LEU A 79 -10.96 8.14 -3.44
CA LEU A 79 -11.59 6.83 -3.57
C LEU A 79 -12.81 6.86 -4.52
N ASP A 80 -13.55 7.98 -4.55
CA ASP A 80 -14.69 8.12 -5.45
C ASP A 80 -14.27 8.16 -6.91
N LYS A 81 -13.17 8.87 -7.21
CA LYS A 81 -12.59 8.86 -8.56
C LYS A 81 -12.15 7.46 -8.97
N VAL A 82 -11.62 6.66 -8.05
CA VAL A 82 -11.31 5.23 -8.30
C VAL A 82 -12.57 4.46 -8.69
N ARG A 83 -13.66 4.58 -7.91
CA ARG A 83 -14.95 3.93 -8.21
C ARG A 83 -15.50 4.34 -9.57
N ILE A 84 -15.50 5.63 -9.88
CA ILE A 84 -15.98 6.20 -11.14
C ILE A 84 -15.17 5.64 -12.31
N CYS A 85 -13.84 5.65 -12.20
CA CYS A 85 -12.98 5.18 -13.29
C CYS A 85 -13.07 3.66 -13.50
N LEU A 86 -13.09 2.85 -12.44
CA LEU A 86 -13.31 1.40 -12.57
C LEU A 86 -14.67 1.09 -13.23
N SER A 87 -15.72 1.81 -12.85
CA SER A 87 -17.05 1.69 -13.45
C SER A 87 -17.04 2.07 -14.94
N LYS A 88 -16.35 3.16 -15.29
CA LYS A 88 -16.19 3.61 -16.68
C LYS A 88 -15.43 2.58 -17.51
N ILE A 89 -14.32 2.05 -17.01
CA ILE A 89 -13.54 1.00 -17.66
C ILE A 89 -14.40 -0.25 -17.92
N SER A 90 -15.14 -0.71 -16.92
CA SER A 90 -16.00 -1.89 -17.07
C SER A 90 -17.15 -1.65 -18.06
N ARG A 91 -17.79 -0.48 -18.00
CA ARG A 91 -18.87 -0.12 -18.94
C ARG A 91 -18.36 -0.03 -20.37
N SER A 92 -17.32 0.76 -20.63
CA SER A 92 -16.77 0.94 -21.98
C SER A 92 -16.26 -0.37 -22.58
N SER A 93 -15.55 -1.19 -21.81
CA SER A 93 -15.09 -2.51 -22.29
C SER A 93 -16.24 -3.47 -22.57
N SER A 94 -17.30 -3.47 -21.75
CA SER A 94 -18.51 -4.28 -21.98
C SER A 94 -19.28 -3.84 -23.23
N VAL A 95 -19.43 -2.53 -23.45
CA VAL A 95 -20.08 -1.99 -24.65
C VAL A 95 -19.26 -2.27 -25.91
N ALA A 96 -17.93 -2.07 -25.86
CA ALA A 96 -17.03 -2.40 -26.96
C ALA A 96 -17.10 -3.89 -27.33
N ARG A 97 -17.10 -4.77 -26.31
CA ARG A 97 -17.25 -6.22 -26.49
C ARG A 97 -18.58 -6.59 -27.17
N SER A 98 -19.69 -6.01 -26.71
CA SER A 98 -21.01 -6.20 -27.33
C SER A 98 -21.05 -5.71 -28.78
N MET A 99 -20.37 -4.60 -29.08
CA MET A 99 -20.23 -4.08 -30.44
C MET A 99 -19.47 -5.06 -31.35
N LEU A 100 -18.36 -5.61 -30.87
CA LEU A 100 -17.58 -6.62 -31.61
C LEU A 100 -18.42 -7.86 -31.89
N GLU A 101 -19.17 -8.34 -30.90
CA GLU A 101 -20.06 -9.49 -31.05
C GLU A 101 -21.18 -9.23 -32.06
N LYS A 102 -21.81 -8.04 -32.03
CA LYS A 102 -22.81 -7.62 -33.01
C LYS A 102 -22.24 -7.68 -34.43
N TYR A 103 -21.04 -7.16 -34.66
CA TYR A 103 -20.41 -7.16 -35.98
C TYR A 103 -19.99 -8.55 -36.44
N GLN A 104 -19.57 -9.45 -35.53
CA GLN A 104 -19.36 -10.86 -35.86
C GLN A 104 -20.64 -11.53 -36.39
N ARG A 105 -21.80 -11.27 -35.74
CA ARG A 105 -23.09 -11.78 -36.20
C ARG A 105 -23.49 -11.19 -37.56
N LEU A 106 -23.27 -9.88 -37.77
CA LEU A 106 -23.53 -9.23 -39.07
C LEU A 106 -22.69 -9.81 -40.20
N ILE A 107 -21.39 -10.07 -39.98
CA ILE A 107 -20.51 -10.69 -41.00
C ILE A 107 -21.00 -12.08 -41.36
N ARG A 108 -21.49 -12.86 -40.40
CA ARG A 108 -22.00 -14.22 -40.63
C ARG A 108 -23.16 -14.21 -41.64
N VAL A 109 -24.13 -13.31 -41.46
CA VAL A 109 -25.36 -13.25 -42.27
C VAL A 109 -25.23 -12.42 -43.55
N SER A 110 -24.24 -11.53 -43.65
CA SER A 110 -24.07 -10.64 -44.82
C SER A 110 -23.38 -11.35 -46.01
N PRO A 111 -23.50 -10.84 -47.25
CA PRO A 111 -22.70 -11.34 -48.38
C PRO A 111 -21.18 -11.23 -48.13
N GLU A 112 -20.39 -12.14 -48.70
CA GLU A 112 -18.95 -12.25 -48.42
C GLU A 112 -18.16 -10.98 -48.75
N HIS A 113 -18.48 -10.30 -49.86
CA HIS A 113 -17.80 -9.06 -50.26
C HIS A 113 -17.95 -7.91 -49.22
N ARG A 114 -18.96 -7.97 -48.33
CA ARG A 114 -19.14 -6.99 -47.25
C ARG A 114 -18.36 -7.31 -45.97
N ALA A 115 -17.76 -8.50 -45.87
CA ALA A 115 -17.14 -8.96 -44.62
C ALA A 115 -16.02 -8.02 -44.14
N ASN A 116 -15.14 -7.56 -45.04
CA ASN A 116 -14.02 -6.69 -44.67
C ASN A 116 -14.48 -5.29 -44.23
N SER A 117 -15.46 -4.69 -44.92
CA SER A 117 -15.98 -3.38 -44.56
C SER A 117 -16.71 -3.42 -43.22
N LEU A 118 -17.47 -4.48 -42.94
CA LEU A 118 -18.10 -4.73 -41.64
C LEU A 118 -17.06 -4.96 -40.54
N MET A 119 -15.98 -5.70 -40.81
CA MET A 119 -14.89 -5.88 -39.84
C MET A 119 -14.24 -4.54 -39.47
N ARG A 120 -13.86 -3.74 -40.47
CA ARG A 120 -13.28 -2.40 -40.26
C ARG A 120 -14.21 -1.50 -39.46
N ALA A 121 -15.51 -1.51 -39.78
CA ALA A 121 -16.51 -0.73 -39.05
C ALA A 121 -16.67 -1.21 -37.59
N GLY A 122 -16.74 -2.53 -37.35
CA GLY A 122 -16.85 -3.10 -36.01
C GLY A 122 -15.62 -2.82 -35.16
N PHE A 123 -14.43 -2.99 -35.74
CA PHE A 123 -13.16 -2.65 -35.11
C PHE A 123 -13.11 -1.15 -34.74
N GLY A 124 -13.36 -0.26 -35.70
CA GLY A 124 -13.30 1.19 -35.49
C GLY A 124 -14.28 1.68 -34.41
N ARG A 125 -15.52 1.16 -34.41
CA ARG A 125 -16.52 1.50 -33.38
C ARG A 125 -16.10 1.02 -32.00
N ALA A 126 -15.65 -0.23 -31.88
CA ALA A 126 -15.19 -0.77 -30.61
C ALA A 126 -13.96 -0.02 -30.08
N ALA A 127 -13.00 0.31 -30.95
CA ALA A 127 -11.85 1.14 -30.61
C ALA A 127 -12.28 2.54 -30.14
N SER A 128 -13.23 3.18 -30.82
CA SER A 128 -13.77 4.48 -30.41
C SER A 128 -14.41 4.43 -29.02
N ILE A 129 -15.24 3.42 -28.75
CA ILE A 129 -15.87 3.22 -27.43
C ILE A 129 -14.82 3.01 -26.34
N LEU A 130 -13.79 2.23 -26.62
CA LEU A 130 -12.73 1.94 -25.64
C LEU A 130 -11.91 3.19 -25.31
N ARG A 131 -11.67 4.07 -26.29
CA ARG A 131 -10.95 5.35 -26.09
C ARG A 131 -11.66 6.29 -25.11
N GLU A 132 -12.98 6.19 -24.94
CA GLU A 132 -13.70 6.96 -23.93
C GLU A 132 -13.16 6.71 -22.52
N ALA A 133 -12.66 5.49 -22.24
CA ALA A 133 -12.10 5.09 -20.96
C ALA A 133 -10.58 5.32 -20.85
N LYS A 134 -9.90 5.80 -21.90
CA LYS A 134 -8.42 5.93 -21.96
C LYS A 134 -7.83 6.62 -20.74
N GLN A 135 -8.31 7.81 -20.40
CA GLN A 135 -7.80 8.58 -19.26
C GLN A 135 -7.95 7.82 -17.92
N CYS A 136 -9.07 7.10 -17.75
CA CYS A 136 -9.28 6.29 -16.56
C CYS A 136 -8.39 5.05 -16.53
N VAL A 137 -8.15 4.40 -17.67
CA VAL A 137 -7.21 3.28 -17.77
C VAL A 137 -5.81 3.73 -17.39
N ASP A 138 -5.32 4.81 -18.01
CA ASP A 138 -3.96 5.31 -17.77
C ASP A 138 -3.77 5.71 -16.30
N TRP A 139 -4.75 6.42 -15.74
CA TRP A 139 -4.71 6.86 -14.34
C TRP A 139 -4.85 5.71 -13.33
N ILE A 140 -5.77 4.75 -13.54
CA ILE A 140 -5.88 3.58 -12.65
C ILE A 140 -4.61 2.73 -12.72
N SER A 141 -3.99 2.58 -13.90
CA SER A 141 -2.71 1.89 -14.04
C SER A 141 -1.61 2.56 -13.21
N SER A 142 -1.49 3.89 -13.23
CA SER A 142 -0.50 4.58 -12.39
C SER A 142 -0.79 4.41 -10.90
N VAL A 143 -2.07 4.45 -10.49
CA VAL A 143 -2.46 4.19 -9.09
C VAL A 143 -2.07 2.78 -8.65
N VAL A 144 -2.34 1.76 -9.48
CA VAL A 144 -1.95 0.37 -9.18
C VAL A 144 -0.45 0.22 -9.01
N VAL A 145 0.35 0.84 -9.88
CA VAL A 145 1.82 0.83 -9.74
C VAL A 145 2.23 1.37 -8.38
N GLU A 146 1.65 2.49 -7.91
CA GLU A 146 1.99 3.05 -6.60
C GLU A 146 1.56 2.16 -5.43
N VAL A 147 0.31 1.69 -5.40
CA VAL A 147 -0.20 0.88 -4.26
C VAL A 147 0.40 -0.53 -4.21
N SER A 148 0.92 -1.04 -5.34
CA SER A 148 1.59 -2.35 -5.39
C SER A 148 3.00 -2.35 -4.78
N LYS A 149 3.60 -1.18 -4.54
CA LYS A 149 4.95 -1.06 -3.95
C LYS A 149 5.00 -1.41 -2.46
N GLY A 150 3.90 -1.23 -1.72
CA GLY A 150 3.85 -1.46 -0.27
C GLY A 150 3.82 -2.95 0.08
N LYS A 151 4.98 -3.54 0.38
CA LYS A 151 5.12 -5.02 0.41
C LYS A 151 5.12 -5.71 1.78
N ALA A 152 5.15 -5.00 2.92
CA ALA A 152 5.55 -5.67 4.16
C ALA A 152 4.66 -5.50 5.39
N ILE A 153 3.57 -4.73 5.34
CA ILE A 153 2.71 -4.55 6.52
C ILE A 153 1.48 -5.44 6.37
N ASP A 154 1.28 -6.32 7.34
CA ASP A 154 0.05 -7.06 7.53
C ASP A 154 -0.84 -6.28 8.52
N PRO A 155 -1.92 -5.62 8.07
CA PRO A 155 -2.74 -4.84 8.98
C PRO A 155 -3.55 -5.68 9.97
N ASP A 156 -3.70 -6.98 9.72
CA ASP A 156 -4.41 -7.89 10.61
C ASP A 156 -3.53 -8.35 11.78
N LEU A 157 -2.21 -8.22 11.67
CA LEU A 157 -1.29 -8.53 12.75
C LEU A 157 -1.19 -7.38 13.78
N PRO A 158 -1.12 -7.70 15.08
CA PRO A 158 -0.77 -6.72 16.09
C PRO A 158 0.59 -6.09 15.78
N THR A 159 0.68 -4.78 15.94
CA THR A 159 1.83 -3.98 15.50
C THR A 159 2.49 -3.25 16.65
N VAL A 160 3.82 -3.32 16.73
CA VAL A 160 4.65 -2.42 17.53
C VAL A 160 5.21 -1.36 16.61
N ILE A 161 4.81 -0.11 16.80
CA ILE A 161 5.26 1.03 15.99
C ILE A 161 6.39 1.72 16.73
N VAL A 162 7.60 1.67 16.20
CA VAL A 162 8.76 2.34 16.81
C VAL A 162 8.88 3.75 16.21
N ALA A 163 8.80 4.75 17.08
CA ALA A 163 8.81 6.18 16.75
C ALA A 163 9.86 6.93 17.59
N GLY A 164 10.18 8.15 17.17
CA GLY A 164 11.18 9.00 17.83
C GLY A 164 12.10 9.70 16.83
N PRO A 165 12.95 10.63 17.31
CA PRO A 165 13.81 11.46 16.46
C PRO A 165 14.72 10.65 15.51
N PRO A 166 15.22 11.22 14.41
CA PRO A 166 16.24 10.60 13.57
C PRO A 166 17.45 10.18 14.42
N ASN A 167 18.07 9.04 14.07
CA ASN A 167 19.28 8.51 14.71
C ASN A 167 19.18 8.17 16.20
N VAL A 168 17.97 8.15 16.78
CA VAL A 168 17.73 7.72 18.17
C VAL A 168 17.96 6.22 18.39
N GLY A 169 18.03 5.39 17.34
CA GLY A 169 18.23 3.93 17.45
C GLY A 169 16.99 3.08 17.16
N LYS A 170 15.99 3.62 16.45
CA LYS A 170 14.74 2.90 16.09
C LYS A 170 15.00 1.57 15.36
N SER A 171 15.79 1.60 14.28
CA SER A 171 16.11 0.40 13.48
C SER A 171 16.88 -0.64 14.30
N THR A 172 17.79 -0.19 15.17
CA THR A 172 18.54 -1.05 16.09
C THR A 172 17.59 -1.74 17.06
N LEU A 173 16.65 -1.00 17.65
CA LEU A 173 15.64 -1.58 18.53
C LEU A 173 14.80 -2.62 17.79
N VAL A 174 14.32 -2.30 16.58
CA VAL A 174 13.53 -3.23 15.75
C VAL A 174 14.29 -4.53 15.54
N SER A 175 15.59 -4.46 15.22
CA SER A 175 16.42 -5.65 15.05
C SER A 175 16.61 -6.47 16.33
N LEU A 176 16.71 -5.81 17.50
CA LEU A 176 16.89 -6.49 18.79
C LEU A 176 15.62 -7.17 19.31
N ILE A 177 14.46 -6.56 19.03
CA ILE A 177 13.19 -7.09 19.49
C ILE A 177 12.59 -8.12 18.53
N SER A 178 13.04 -8.14 17.29
CA SER A 178 12.64 -9.13 16.30
C SER A 178 13.32 -10.47 16.54
N SER A 179 12.59 -11.56 16.27
CA SER A 179 13.09 -12.93 16.30
C SER A 179 13.99 -13.27 15.12
N ALA A 180 13.87 -12.52 14.01
CA ALA A 180 14.68 -12.67 12.81
C ALA A 180 15.15 -11.30 12.30
N LYS A 181 16.09 -11.31 11.35
CA LYS A 181 16.57 -10.08 10.71
C LYS A 181 15.39 -9.33 10.08
N PRO A 182 15.16 -8.04 10.42
CA PRO A 182 14.09 -7.25 9.83
C PRO A 182 14.23 -7.14 8.31
N GLU A 183 13.09 -7.16 7.63
CA GLU A 183 13.01 -6.93 6.18
C GLU A 183 12.97 -5.43 5.90
N VAL A 184 13.63 -5.01 4.82
CA VAL A 184 13.56 -3.64 4.32
C VAL A 184 12.43 -3.56 3.31
N ALA A 185 11.50 -2.63 3.49
CA ALA A 185 10.33 -2.50 2.64
C ALA A 185 10.00 -1.05 2.32
N ASN A 186 9.40 -0.83 1.15
CA ASN A 186 8.82 0.47 0.83
C ASN A 186 7.55 0.67 1.64
N TYR A 187 7.48 1.78 2.37
CA TYR A 187 6.22 2.24 2.92
C TYR A 187 5.49 3.09 1.88
N PRO A 188 4.18 2.89 1.68
CA PRO A 188 3.44 3.67 0.71
C PRO A 188 3.60 5.18 0.95
N PHE A 189 3.89 5.91 -0.12
CA PHE A 189 3.93 7.38 -0.14
C PHE A 189 5.08 8.03 0.64
N THR A 190 6.11 7.25 0.97
CA THR A 190 7.36 7.78 1.53
C THR A 190 8.52 7.46 0.60
N THR A 191 9.54 8.31 0.62
CA THR A 191 10.83 8.02 -0.03
C THR A 191 11.76 7.20 0.87
N LYS A 192 11.36 6.99 2.12
CA LYS A 192 12.09 6.22 3.10
C LYS A 192 11.58 4.79 3.14
N GLU A 193 12.53 3.86 3.15
CA GLU A 193 12.27 2.45 3.43
C GLU A 193 12.05 2.27 4.93
N ILE A 194 11.13 1.37 5.28
CA ILE A 194 10.85 0.97 6.65
C ILE A 194 11.48 -0.40 6.92
N HIS A 195 11.85 -0.64 8.16
CA HIS A 195 12.23 -1.98 8.62
C HIS A 195 11.01 -2.66 9.22
N VAL A 196 10.67 -3.84 8.72
CA VAL A 196 9.60 -4.68 9.27
C VAL A 196 10.22 -5.92 9.89
N GLY A 197 10.21 -5.93 11.21
CA GLY A 197 10.57 -7.05 12.04
C GLY A 197 9.35 -7.87 12.45
N HIS A 198 9.61 -9.05 13.00
CA HIS A 198 8.57 -9.90 13.58
C HIS A 198 9.06 -10.46 14.90
N MET A 199 8.18 -10.46 15.90
CA MET A 199 8.38 -11.16 17.16
C MET A 199 7.28 -12.22 17.31
N ASN A 200 7.62 -13.34 17.93
CA ASN A 200 6.66 -14.40 18.21
C ASN A 200 6.47 -14.53 19.72
N CYS A 201 5.30 -14.14 20.21
CA CYS A 201 5.01 -14.15 21.63
C CYS A 201 3.59 -14.68 21.87
N GLY A 202 3.39 -15.99 21.69
CA GLY A 202 2.06 -16.60 21.67
C GLY A 202 1.24 -16.29 20.41
N ALA A 203 1.45 -15.11 19.83
CA ALA A 203 0.98 -14.69 18.53
C ALA A 203 2.11 -14.03 17.73
N LYS A 204 1.98 -14.03 16.41
CA LYS A 204 2.87 -13.29 15.52
C LYS A 204 2.56 -11.80 15.62
N VAL A 205 3.55 -11.01 16.02
CA VAL A 205 3.46 -9.54 16.14
C VAL A 205 4.47 -8.93 15.19
N GLN A 206 4.04 -7.92 14.44
CA GLN A 206 4.92 -7.17 13.56
C GLN A 206 5.51 -5.96 14.28
N VAL A 207 6.75 -5.63 13.97
CA VAL A 207 7.47 -4.49 14.54
C VAL A 207 7.90 -3.60 13.39
N ILE A 208 7.46 -2.36 13.38
CA ILE A 208 7.74 -1.45 12.28
C ILE A 208 8.61 -0.28 12.75
N ASP A 209 9.70 -0.04 12.03
CA ASP A 209 10.46 1.19 12.09
C ASP A 209 9.79 2.25 11.19
N THR A 210 9.73 3.50 11.64
CA THR A 210 8.99 4.56 10.93
C THR A 210 9.87 5.78 10.55
N PRO A 211 11.05 5.57 9.92
CA PRO A 211 11.95 6.66 9.55
C PRO A 211 11.29 7.62 8.56
N GLY A 212 11.45 8.92 8.78
CA GLY A 212 10.85 10.00 8.00
C GLY A 212 9.34 10.18 8.18
N ILE A 213 8.67 9.25 8.90
CA ILE A 213 7.22 9.26 9.13
C ILE A 213 6.93 9.85 10.51
N LEU A 214 7.43 9.23 11.59
CA LEU A 214 7.15 9.60 12.98
C LEU A 214 8.38 10.15 13.72
N ASP A 215 9.23 10.90 13.02
CA ASP A 215 10.52 11.38 13.56
C ASP A 215 10.70 12.90 13.54
N ARG A 216 9.74 13.67 13.02
CA ARG A 216 9.77 15.15 13.03
C ARG A 216 8.43 15.76 13.48
N PRO A 217 8.33 17.08 13.70
CA PRO A 217 7.06 17.73 14.07
C PRO A 217 6.02 17.70 12.94
N ASP A 218 4.73 17.71 13.31
CA ASP A 218 3.63 17.69 12.33
C ASP A 218 3.63 18.91 11.39
N VAL A 219 4.03 20.08 11.87
CA VAL A 219 4.04 21.32 11.09
C VAL A 219 4.94 21.25 9.86
N GLU A 220 5.98 20.43 9.89
CA GLU A 220 6.94 20.25 8.79
C GLU A 220 6.48 19.22 7.75
N ARG A 221 5.37 18.51 8.00
CA ARG A 221 4.90 17.42 7.14
C ARG A 221 3.99 17.93 6.03
N ASN A 222 4.19 17.40 4.83
CA ASN A 222 3.27 17.64 3.70
C ASN A 222 1.95 16.86 3.88
N VAL A 223 0.94 17.14 3.04
CA VAL A 223 -0.39 16.52 3.14
C VAL A 223 -0.32 14.99 2.97
N ILE A 224 0.56 14.51 2.10
CA ILE A 224 0.73 13.08 1.81
C ILE A 224 1.31 12.36 3.04
N GLU A 225 2.32 12.93 3.67
CA GLU A 225 2.96 12.42 4.89
C GLU A 225 1.99 12.38 6.07
N ARG A 226 1.14 13.41 6.23
CA ARG A 226 0.08 13.39 7.26
C ARG A 226 -0.92 12.27 7.04
N LYS A 227 -1.32 12.02 5.78
CA LYS A 227 -2.21 10.90 5.47
C LYS A 227 -1.51 9.54 5.68
N ALA A 228 -0.22 9.44 5.40
CA ALA A 228 0.59 8.24 5.68
C ALA A 228 0.62 7.90 7.17
N ILE A 229 0.60 8.90 8.06
CA ILE A 229 0.44 8.72 9.52
C ILE A 229 -0.96 8.20 9.86
N ASN A 230 -2.01 8.72 9.21
CA ASN A 230 -3.37 8.20 9.40
C ASN A 230 -3.49 6.73 9.01
N ALA A 231 -2.70 6.24 8.04
CA ALA A 231 -2.64 4.81 7.76
C ALA A 231 -2.09 4.02 8.96
N LEU A 232 -1.04 4.50 9.63
CA LEU A 232 -0.53 3.88 10.87
C LEU A 232 -1.54 3.90 12.01
N ARG A 233 -2.39 4.93 12.09
CA ARG A 233 -3.50 4.98 13.07
C ARG A 233 -4.46 3.80 12.91
N ASN A 234 -4.64 3.31 11.68
CA ASN A 234 -5.52 2.17 11.42
C ASN A 234 -4.94 0.80 11.81
N LEU A 235 -3.65 0.71 12.14
CA LEU A 235 -3.04 -0.55 12.59
C LEU A 235 -3.40 -0.83 14.05
N ARG A 236 -3.75 -2.07 14.38
CA ARG A 236 -3.98 -2.46 15.78
C ARG A 236 -2.64 -2.64 16.48
N GLY A 237 -2.32 -1.83 17.48
CA GLY A 237 -0.97 -1.85 18.01
C GLY A 237 -0.66 -0.86 19.12
N VAL A 238 0.60 -0.91 19.55
CA VAL A 238 1.20 -0.05 20.55
C VAL A 238 2.34 0.73 19.92
N VAL A 239 2.63 1.91 20.47
CA VAL A 239 3.76 2.73 20.04
C VAL A 239 4.88 2.61 21.07
N VAL A 240 6.11 2.46 20.60
CA VAL A 240 7.32 2.64 21.42
C VAL A 240 7.98 3.93 20.96
N PHE A 241 7.96 4.95 21.80
CA PHE A 241 8.60 6.22 21.52
C PHE A 241 9.97 6.28 22.18
N LEU A 242 11.00 6.52 21.38
CA LEU A 242 12.38 6.63 21.84
C LEU A 242 12.81 8.09 21.95
N PHE A 243 13.39 8.44 23.09
CA PHE A 243 14.16 9.66 23.30
C PHE A 243 15.66 9.36 23.19
N ASP A 244 16.42 10.26 22.57
CA ASP A 244 17.88 10.23 22.57
C ASP A 244 18.36 11.08 23.74
N VAL A 245 18.95 10.44 24.76
CA VAL A 245 19.53 11.16 25.90
C VAL A 245 21.05 11.25 25.85
N SER A 246 21.68 10.88 24.74
CA SER A 246 23.15 10.94 24.62
C SER A 246 23.66 12.37 24.44
N GLU A 247 24.92 12.61 24.78
CA GLU A 247 25.61 13.87 24.48
C GLU A 247 25.68 14.19 22.97
N SER A 248 25.49 13.18 22.13
CA SER A 248 25.46 13.29 20.67
C SER A 248 24.06 13.42 20.08
N ALA A 249 23.05 13.66 20.92
CA ALA A 249 21.67 13.84 20.47
C ALA A 249 21.57 15.04 19.52
N ASN A 250 20.98 14.82 18.35
CA ASN A 250 20.81 15.88 17.34
C ASN A 250 19.67 16.86 17.67
N TYR A 251 18.88 16.59 18.71
CA TYR A 251 17.66 17.31 19.05
C TYR A 251 17.63 17.62 20.55
N THR A 252 17.20 18.83 20.88
CA THR A 252 16.98 19.30 22.25
C THR A 252 15.82 18.56 22.93
N ALA A 253 15.77 18.61 24.25
CA ALA A 253 14.67 18.01 25.03
C ALA A 253 13.30 18.49 24.51
N GLU A 254 13.18 19.79 24.27
CA GLU A 254 11.96 20.45 23.85
C GLU A 254 11.52 20.00 22.44
N GLU A 255 12.45 19.85 21.50
CA GLU A 255 12.18 19.32 20.15
C GLU A 255 11.72 17.86 20.19
N GLN A 256 12.40 17.01 20.97
CA GLN A 256 12.02 15.61 21.12
C GLN A 256 10.62 15.47 21.75
N LEU A 257 10.31 16.29 22.75
CA LEU A 257 8.99 16.35 23.38
C LEU A 257 7.89 16.82 22.40
N ASN A 258 8.21 17.71 21.47
CA ASN A 258 7.27 18.12 20.42
C ASN A 258 6.97 16.99 19.43
N ILE A 259 8.00 16.20 19.05
CA ILE A 259 7.81 15.01 18.23
C ILE A 259 6.95 13.98 18.99
N TYR A 260 7.24 13.75 20.26
CA TYR A 260 6.45 12.87 21.14
C TYR A 260 4.97 13.26 21.17
N ARG A 261 4.66 14.55 21.44
CA ARG A 261 3.28 15.06 21.44
C ARG A 261 2.56 14.84 20.11
N SER A 262 3.28 14.99 19.00
CA SER A 262 2.73 14.74 17.66
C SER A 262 2.37 13.24 17.50
N VAL A 263 3.24 12.34 17.94
CA VAL A 263 3.00 10.88 17.91
C VAL A 263 1.88 10.46 18.86
N SER A 264 1.74 11.12 20.01
CA SER A 264 0.63 10.89 20.96
C SER A 264 -0.76 11.11 20.35
N SER A 265 -0.86 11.87 19.25
CA SER A 265 -2.11 12.02 18.50
C SER A 265 -2.56 10.75 17.76
N LEU A 266 -1.75 9.69 17.72
CA LEU A 266 -2.12 8.41 17.08
C LEU A 266 -3.22 7.64 17.81
N ASP A 267 -3.60 8.04 19.02
CA ASP A 267 -4.61 7.38 19.86
C ASP A 267 -4.32 5.88 20.06
N LYS A 268 -3.08 5.61 20.47
CA LYS A 268 -2.57 4.27 20.77
C LYS A 268 -1.88 4.28 22.12
N PRO A 269 -1.84 3.16 22.86
CA PRO A 269 -0.99 3.04 24.02
C PRO A 269 0.48 3.30 23.63
N ILE A 270 1.16 4.15 24.39
CA ILE A 270 2.55 4.54 24.13
C ILE A 270 3.43 4.12 25.31
N ILE A 271 4.51 3.41 24.99
CA ILE A 271 5.62 3.15 25.91
C ILE A 271 6.71 4.13 25.55
N VAL A 272 7.18 4.87 26.55
CA VAL A 272 8.29 5.81 26.39
C VAL A 272 9.57 5.16 26.90
N ALA A 273 10.63 5.25 26.12
CA ALA A 273 11.96 4.79 26.53
C ALA A 273 13.04 5.83 26.20
N LEU A 274 13.95 6.05 27.15
CA LEU A 274 15.18 6.81 26.97
C LEU A 274 16.24 5.85 26.44
N ASN A 275 16.75 6.08 25.23
CA ASN A 275 17.79 5.26 24.63
C ASN A 275 19.18 5.91 24.77
N LYS A 276 20.23 5.07 24.64
CA LYS A 276 21.65 5.45 24.79
C LYS A 276 22.02 5.89 26.22
N VAL A 277 21.42 5.26 27.23
CA VAL A 277 21.70 5.54 28.65
C VAL A 277 23.08 5.08 29.11
N ASP A 278 23.86 4.43 28.23
CA ASP A 278 25.27 4.09 28.44
C ASP A 278 26.19 5.32 28.46
N ASN A 279 25.83 6.41 27.76
CA ASN A 279 26.54 7.69 27.85
C ASN A 279 25.57 8.89 27.74
N PRO A 280 24.79 9.17 28.79
CA PRO A 280 23.74 10.17 28.75
C PRO A 280 24.26 11.59 29.08
N ASP A 281 23.73 12.59 28.38
CA ASP A 281 23.68 13.95 28.89
C ASP A 281 22.66 14.02 30.03
N LYS A 282 23.17 14.25 31.25
CA LYS A 282 22.37 14.30 32.47
C LYS A 282 21.31 15.39 32.44
N ALA A 283 21.62 16.57 31.90
CA ALA A 283 20.69 17.69 31.86
C ALA A 283 19.56 17.44 30.85
N LEU A 284 19.90 16.89 29.69
CA LEU A 284 18.93 16.45 28.68
C LEU A 284 17.99 15.37 29.24
N LYS A 285 18.56 14.35 29.88
CA LYS A 285 17.81 13.26 30.52
C LYS A 285 16.84 13.78 31.58
N GLU A 286 17.31 14.64 32.48
CA GLU A 286 16.50 15.20 33.57
C GLU A 286 15.32 16.01 33.03
N LYS A 287 15.54 16.86 32.02
CA LYS A 287 14.48 17.63 31.37
C LYS A 287 13.36 16.74 30.79
N ILE A 288 13.73 15.63 30.15
CA ILE A 288 12.76 14.70 29.56
C ILE A 288 12.00 13.98 30.68
N LEU A 289 12.69 13.47 31.70
CA LEU A 289 12.06 12.77 32.84
C LEU A 289 11.10 13.65 33.65
N ASN A 290 11.35 14.97 33.72
CA ASN A 290 10.43 15.92 34.33
C ASN A 290 9.10 16.05 33.57
N SER A 291 9.04 15.62 32.31
CA SER A 291 7.85 15.74 31.45
C SER A 291 7.14 14.41 31.21
N VAL A 292 7.86 13.29 31.20
CA VAL A 292 7.33 11.95 30.88
C VAL A 292 7.96 10.87 31.74
N ASN A 293 7.16 9.87 32.13
CA ASN A 293 7.70 8.65 32.72
C ASN A 293 8.26 7.75 31.61
N ALA A 294 9.48 7.25 31.78
CA ALA A 294 10.18 6.53 30.73
C ALA A 294 11.02 5.37 31.28
N LEU A 295 11.10 4.28 30.52
CA LEU A 295 12.05 3.20 30.76
C LEU A 295 13.45 3.61 30.29
N GLU A 296 14.48 3.16 30.97
CA GLU A 296 15.87 3.38 30.55
C GLU A 296 16.39 2.17 29.77
N ILE A 297 16.84 2.40 28.54
CA ILE A 297 17.36 1.35 27.67
C ILE A 297 18.68 1.77 27.01
N SER A 298 19.49 0.79 26.64
CA SER A 298 20.54 0.99 25.64
C SER A 298 20.46 -0.11 24.60
N CYS A 299 20.10 0.27 23.38
CA CYS A 299 20.08 -0.64 22.24
C CYS A 299 21.49 -1.11 21.84
N THR A 300 22.56 -0.43 22.25
CA THR A 300 23.92 -0.84 21.88
C THR A 300 24.40 -2.02 22.72
N ILE A 301 24.15 -1.97 24.04
CA ILE A 301 24.60 -2.99 25.00
C ILE A 301 23.49 -3.95 25.44
N GLY A 302 22.23 -3.72 25.00
CA GLY A 302 21.08 -4.57 25.32
C GLY A 302 20.43 -4.31 26.69
N GLN A 303 20.87 -3.29 27.42
CA GLN A 303 20.31 -2.91 28.72
C GLN A 303 18.83 -2.50 28.59
N GLY A 304 17.98 -2.99 29.50
CA GLY A 304 16.56 -2.61 29.58
C GLY A 304 15.66 -3.20 28.49
N ILE A 305 16.21 -3.90 27.48
CA ILE A 305 15.44 -4.43 26.35
C ILE A 305 14.45 -5.52 26.79
N THR A 306 14.83 -6.38 27.73
CA THR A 306 13.94 -7.43 28.26
C THR A 306 12.74 -6.83 28.99
N GLU A 307 12.94 -5.77 29.77
CA GLU A 307 11.87 -5.06 30.45
C GLU A 307 10.95 -4.33 29.46
N LEU A 308 11.53 -3.67 28.47
CA LEU A 308 10.78 -3.04 27.39
C LEU A 308 9.89 -4.06 26.66
N LYS A 309 10.43 -5.23 26.31
CA LYS A 309 9.67 -6.33 25.69
C LYS A 309 8.48 -6.72 26.56
N ARG A 310 8.69 -6.91 27.87
CA ARG A 310 7.63 -7.25 28.82
C ARG A 310 6.50 -6.21 28.86
N GLU A 311 6.82 -4.92 28.89
CA GLU A 311 5.81 -3.86 28.86
C GLU A 311 5.07 -3.80 27.51
N ILE A 312 5.78 -4.02 26.39
CA ILE A 312 5.16 -4.15 25.06
C ILE A 312 4.12 -5.28 25.08
N PHE A 313 4.48 -6.46 25.58
CA PHE A 313 3.56 -7.59 25.64
C PHE A 313 2.34 -7.33 26.53
N LYS A 314 2.56 -6.71 27.69
CA LYS A 314 1.49 -6.34 28.61
C LYS A 314 0.45 -5.43 27.94
N LEU A 315 0.90 -4.42 27.18
CA LEU A 315 -0.02 -3.54 26.45
C LEU A 315 -0.61 -4.21 25.20
N LEU A 316 0.13 -5.08 24.50
CA LEU A 316 -0.44 -5.83 23.39
C LEU A 316 -1.57 -6.76 23.84
N ARG A 317 -1.46 -7.40 25.02
CA ARG A 317 -2.54 -8.20 25.61
C ARG A 317 -3.86 -7.41 25.71
N THR A 318 -3.80 -6.14 26.12
CA THR A 318 -5.01 -5.30 26.26
C THR A 318 -5.59 -4.86 24.91
N VAL A 319 -4.73 -4.65 23.90
CA VAL A 319 -5.13 -4.21 22.55
C VAL A 319 -5.69 -5.35 21.69
N ILE A 320 -5.20 -6.58 21.89
CA ILE A 320 -5.55 -7.72 21.03
C ILE A 320 -6.92 -8.32 21.39
N GLN A 321 -7.34 -8.28 22.67
CA GLN A 321 -8.61 -8.83 23.17
C GLN A 321 -8.91 -10.26 22.66
N ASP A 322 -7.88 -11.08 22.46
CA ASP A 322 -8.01 -12.47 22.03
C ASP A 322 -7.65 -13.42 23.18
N PRO A 323 -8.62 -14.18 23.75
CA PRO A 323 -8.37 -15.14 24.82
C PRO A 323 -7.46 -16.32 24.40
N SER A 324 -7.27 -16.55 23.10
CA SER A 324 -6.43 -17.64 22.58
C SER A 324 -4.96 -17.27 22.45
N ALA A 325 -4.63 -15.97 22.51
CA ALA A 325 -3.27 -15.49 22.53
C ALA A 325 -2.67 -15.67 23.93
N VAL A 326 -2.23 -16.90 24.24
CA VAL A 326 -1.37 -17.17 25.40
C VAL A 326 -0.04 -16.46 25.18
N LEU A 327 0.02 -15.18 25.55
CA LEU A 327 1.14 -14.27 25.36
C LEU A 327 2.27 -14.52 26.37
N ASP A 328 2.58 -15.77 26.72
CA ASP A 328 3.68 -16.08 27.65
C ASP A 328 4.98 -16.28 26.86
N CYS A 329 5.83 -15.25 26.87
CA CYS A 329 7.22 -15.26 26.42
C CYS A 329 8.06 -14.41 27.36
#